data_AF-A0A1F7T3J8-F1
#
_entry.id   AF-A0A1F7T3J8-F1
#
_cell.length_a   1.000
_cell.length_b   1.000
_cell.length_c   1.000
_cell.angle_alpha   90.00
_cell.angle_beta   90.00
_cell.angle_gamma   90.00
#
_symmetry.space_group_name_H-M   'P 1'
#
loop_
_entity.id
_entity.type
_entity.pdbx_description
1 polymer ?
#
loop_
_entity_poly.entity_id
_entity_poly.type
_entity_poly.pdbx_seq_one_letter_code
_entity_poly.pdbx_strand_id
1 'polypeptide(L)'
;MLEPERFLVELTENFGAEVLPDGKVRTSRSQLEACAAKAKANVVFSHAKNFEKGIHVPTISVRRVEKKGKKTETEILFFAFEERGGAIFSDPGEWGRVPTQIFG
;
A
#
# COMPACT_ATOMS: atom_id res chain seq x y z
N MET A 1 0.19 -12.57 -7.46
CA MET A 1 -0.57 -11.40 -7.90
C MET A 1 -0.84 -10.54 -6.67
N LEU A 2 -0.46 -9.27 -6.72
CA LEU A 2 -0.76 -8.30 -5.66
C LEU A 2 -2.21 -7.82 -5.84
N GLU A 3 -3.16 -8.62 -5.34
CA GLU A 3 -4.58 -8.27 -5.32
C GLU A 3 -4.92 -7.54 -4.01
N PRO A 4 -5.66 -6.40 -4.06
CA PRO A 4 -5.98 -5.61 -2.88
C PRO A 4 -6.66 -6.42 -1.77
N GLU A 5 -7.72 -7.17 -2.09
CA GLU A 5 -8.50 -7.96 -1.13
C GLU A 5 -7.65 -9.06 -0.48
N ARG A 6 -6.85 -9.76 -1.30
CA ARG A 6 -5.98 -10.82 -0.78
C ARG A 6 -4.87 -10.26 0.11
N PHE A 7 -4.34 -9.09 -0.25
CA PHE A 7 -3.35 -8.40 0.56
C PHE A 7 -3.95 -7.93 1.89
N LEU A 8 -5.19 -7.41 1.87
CA LEU A 8 -5.93 -7.01 3.06
C LEU A 8 -6.08 -8.19 4.03
N VAL A 9 -6.67 -9.30 3.56
CA VAL A 9 -6.90 -10.50 4.37
C VAL A 9 -5.58 -11.01 4.97
N GLU A 10 -4.53 -11.08 4.16
CA GLU A 10 -3.23 -11.52 4.64
C GLU A 10 -2.66 -10.58 5.72
N LEU A 11 -2.74 -9.28 5.49
CA LEU A 11 -2.23 -8.24 6.39
C LEU A 11 -2.96 -8.26 7.76
N THR A 12 -4.27 -8.49 7.76
CA THR A 12 -5.08 -8.51 8.99
C THR A 12 -4.97 -9.85 9.73
N GLU A 13 -5.03 -10.98 9.02
CA GLU A 13 -5.04 -12.31 9.65
C GLU A 13 -3.66 -12.77 10.13
N ASN A 14 -2.57 -12.38 9.44
CA ASN A 14 -1.24 -12.95 9.67
C ASN A 14 -0.18 -11.94 10.10
N PHE A 15 -0.41 -10.65 9.87
CA PHE A 15 0.58 -9.59 10.18
C PHE A 15 0.07 -8.57 11.21
N GLY A 16 -1.09 -8.82 11.81
CA GLY A 16 -1.58 -8.08 12.98
C GLY A 16 -2.08 -6.67 12.68
N ALA A 17 -2.43 -6.36 11.42
CA ALA A 17 -3.20 -5.16 11.14
C ALA A 17 -4.64 -5.33 11.65
N GLU A 18 -5.25 -4.22 12.04
CA GLU A 18 -6.57 -4.19 12.67
C GLU A 18 -7.56 -3.48 11.75
N VAL A 19 -8.71 -4.11 11.49
CA VAL A 19 -9.84 -3.44 10.83
C VAL A 19 -10.61 -2.66 11.90
N LEU A 20 -10.68 -1.35 11.73
CA LEU A 20 -11.38 -0.43 12.61
C LEU A 20 -12.90 -0.45 12.35
N PRO A 21 -13.72 0.03 13.30
CA PRO A 21 -15.18 0.07 13.14
C PRO A 21 -15.67 0.91 11.94
N ASP A 22 -14.86 1.87 11.47
CA ASP A 22 -15.14 2.70 10.31
C ASP A 22 -14.72 2.05 8.97
N GLY A 23 -14.25 0.80 9.01
CA GLY A 23 -13.80 0.03 7.84
C GLY A 23 -12.35 0.30 7.43
N LYS A 24 -11.68 1.27 8.05
CA LYS A 24 -10.26 1.53 7.79
C LYS A 24 -9.39 0.45 8.41
N VAL A 25 -8.20 0.28 7.86
CA VAL A 25 -7.18 -0.61 8.41
C VAL A 25 -6.15 0.22 9.14
N ARG A 26 -5.92 -0.10 10.41
CA ARG A 26 -4.76 0.35 11.17
C ARG A 26 -3.64 -0.66 11.02
N THR A 27 -2.51 -0.22 10.50
CA THR A 27 -1.30 -1.02 10.33
C THR A 27 -0.07 -0.19 10.70
N SER A 28 1.11 -0.75 10.47
CA SER A 28 2.40 -0.09 10.65
C SER A 28 3.33 -0.44 9.50
N ARG A 29 4.41 0.32 9.37
CA ARG A 29 5.42 0.09 8.34
C ARG A 29 5.98 -1.34 8.39
N SER A 30 6.35 -1.82 9.57
CA SER A 30 6.92 -3.16 9.72
C SER A 30 5.93 -4.27 9.35
N GLN A 31 4.64 -4.09 9.64
CA GLN A 31 3.60 -5.06 9.27
C GLN A 31 3.38 -5.09 7.75
N LEU A 32 3.32 -3.92 7.11
CA LEU A 32 3.25 -3.82 5.65
C LEU A 32 4.48 -4.44 4.98
N GLU A 33 5.68 -4.19 5.50
CA GLU A 33 6.94 -4.73 4.98
C GLU A 33 6.98 -6.26 5.10
N ALA A 34 6.57 -6.80 6.24
CA ALA A 34 6.49 -8.26 6.44
C ALA A 34 5.46 -8.92 5.52
N CYS A 35 4.28 -8.32 5.37
CA CYS A 35 3.23 -8.82 4.46
C CYS A 35 3.69 -8.76 2.98
N ALA A 36 4.29 -7.64 2.58
CA ALA A 36 4.87 -7.47 1.24
C ALA A 36 5.96 -8.52 0.95
N ALA A 37 6.84 -8.78 1.91
CA ALA A 37 7.90 -9.78 1.76
C ALA A 37 7.34 -11.18 1.48
N LYS A 38 6.24 -11.59 2.15
CA LYS A 38 5.54 -12.86 1.86
C LYS A 38 5.03 -12.90 0.41
N ALA A 39 4.57 -11.77 -0.12
CA ALA A 39 4.14 -11.62 -1.51
C ALA A 39 5.31 -11.46 -2.52
N LYS A 40 6.58 -11.55 -2.07
CA LYS A 40 7.79 -11.22 -2.84
C LYS A 40 7.78 -9.79 -3.39
N ALA A 41 7.21 -8.87 -2.62
CA ALA A 41 7.09 -7.46 -2.92
C ALA A 41 7.88 -6.63 -1.90
N ASN A 42 8.14 -5.36 -2.24
CA ASN A 42 8.76 -4.39 -1.36
C ASN A 42 7.80 -3.23 -1.11
N VAL A 43 7.76 -2.72 0.13
CA VAL A 43 7.04 -1.49 0.43
C VAL A 43 7.94 -0.30 0.13
N VAL A 44 7.41 0.65 -0.63
CA VAL A 44 8.06 1.91 -0.95
C VAL A 44 7.23 3.03 -0.35
N PHE A 45 7.83 3.74 0.60
CA PHE A 45 7.34 5.01 1.12
C PHE A 45 7.96 6.12 0.30
N SER A 46 7.14 6.90 -0.38
CA SER A 46 7.57 8.05 -1.17
C SER A 46 6.69 9.25 -0.85
N HIS A 47 6.98 10.37 -1.51
CA HIS A 47 6.12 11.54 -1.50
C HIS A 47 5.73 11.87 -2.94
N ALA A 48 4.43 11.90 -3.23
CA ALA A 48 3.92 12.41 -4.49
C ALA A 48 3.67 13.92 -4.35
N LYS A 49 4.08 14.71 -5.34
CA LYS A 49 3.72 16.13 -5.38
C LYS A 49 2.26 16.25 -5.80
N ASN A 50 1.43 16.83 -4.96
CA ASN A 50 0.10 17.30 -5.37
C ASN A 50 0.28 18.68 -6.02
N PHE A 51 0.00 18.77 -7.32
CA PHE A 51 0.30 19.97 -8.10
C PHE A 51 -0.71 21.11 -7.86
N GLU A 52 -1.97 20.81 -7.54
CA GLU A 52 -2.96 21.83 -7.19
C GLU A 52 -2.65 22.51 -5.87
N LYS A 53 -2.30 21.70 -4.86
CA LYS A 53 -2.08 22.17 -3.49
C LYS A 53 -0.64 22.61 -3.25
N GLY A 54 0.27 22.31 -4.17
CA GLY A 54 1.69 22.63 -4.05
C GLY A 54 2.42 21.89 -2.92
N ILE A 55 1.83 20.83 -2.35
CA ILE A 55 2.37 20.09 -1.21
C ILE A 55 2.84 18.69 -1.61
N HIS A 56 3.77 18.13 -0.84
CA HIS A 56 4.17 16.74 -0.92
C HIS A 56 3.23 15.89 -0.07
N VAL A 57 2.55 14.94 -0.68
CA VAL A 57 1.66 14.00 -0.01
C VAL A 57 2.39 12.68 0.16
N PRO A 58 2.47 12.11 1.37
CA PRO A 58 3.02 10.79 1.57
C PRO A 58 2.27 9.75 0.72
N THR A 59 3.01 8.85 0.07
CA THR A 59 2.44 7.74 -0.72
C THR A 59 3.11 6.43 -0.34
N ILE A 60 2.31 5.39 -0.10
CA ILE A 60 2.79 4.02 0.10
C ILE A 60 2.43 3.21 -1.13
N SER A 61 3.40 2.46 -1.64
CA SER A 61 3.19 1.48 -2.69
C SER A 61 3.88 0.16 -2.37
N VAL A 62 3.18 -0.95 -2.57
CA VAL A 62 3.75 -2.30 -2.50
C VAL A 62 4.06 -2.73 -3.92
N ARG A 63 5.35 -2.92 -4.22
CA ARG A 63 5.84 -3.21 -5.57
C ARG A 63 6.47 -4.58 -5.63
N ARG A 64 5.98 -5.45 -6.51
CA ARG A 64 6.60 -6.71 -6.89
C ARG A 64 7.21 -6.58 -8.28
N VAL A 65 8.47 -6.98 -8.42
CA VAL A 65 9.16 -7.04 -9.70
C VAL A 65 9.58 -8.49 -9.94
N GLU A 66 9.06 -9.10 -11.00
CA GLU A 66 9.35 -10.49 -11.35
C GLU A 66 9.95 -10.56 -12.76
N LYS A 67 11.08 -11.27 -12.89
CA LYS A 67 11.73 -11.48 -14.18
C LYS A 67 11.28 -12.82 -14.76
N LYS A 68 10.47 -12.79 -15.82
CA LYS A 68 10.06 -13.96 -16.60
C LYS A 68 10.87 -14.03 -17.89
N GLY A 69 12.04 -14.66 -17.81
CA GLY A 69 12.96 -14.77 -18.94
C GLY A 69 13.52 -13.41 -19.37
N LYS A 70 13.17 -12.94 -20.58
CA LYS A 70 13.55 -11.62 -21.13
C LYS A 70 12.59 -10.49 -20.73
N LYS A 71 11.42 -10.81 -20.17
CA LYS A 71 10.41 -9.82 -19.77
C LYS A 71 10.49 -9.57 -18.26
N THR A 72 10.33 -8.31 -17.87
CA THR A 72 10.17 -7.91 -16.47
C THR A 72 8.72 -7.50 -16.25
N GLU A 73 8.02 -8.19 -15.36
CA GLU A 73 6.68 -7.82 -14.92
C GLU A 73 6.80 -7.02 -13.63
N THR A 74 6.08 -5.90 -13.57
CA THR A 74 6.00 -5.07 -12.35
C THR A 74 4.53 -4.98 -11.95
N GLU A 75 4.23 -5.41 -10.72
CA GLU A 75 2.93 -5.21 -10.08
C GLU A 75 3.10 -4.14 -9.00
N ILE A 76 2.17 -3.20 -8.92
CA ILE A 76 2.15 -2.16 -7.89
C ILE A 76 0.76 -2.10 -7.29
N LEU A 77 0.69 -2.11 -5.96
CA LEU A 77 -0.50 -1.85 -5.17
C LEU A 77 -0.30 -0.54 -4.42
N PHE A 78 -1.19 0.42 -4.62
CA PHE A 78 -1.15 1.74 -4.00
C PHE A 78 -2.10 1.80 -2.82
N PHE A 79 -1.68 2.55 -1.80
CA PHE A 79 -2.41 2.76 -0.57
C PHE A 79 -2.58 4.26 -0.37
N ALA A 80 -3.83 4.74 -0.34
CA ALA A 80 -4.14 6.02 0.28
C ALA A 80 -3.99 5.87 1.78
N PHE A 81 -3.21 6.72 2.45
CA PHE A 81 -2.99 6.57 3.88
C PHE A 81 -2.85 7.89 4.63
N GLU A 82 -3.13 7.81 5.92
CA GLU A 82 -2.79 8.82 6.92
C GLU A 82 -1.81 8.20 7.93
N GLU A 83 -0.74 8.91 8.27
CA GLU A 83 0.16 8.49 9.34
C GLU A 83 -0.10 9.32 10.60
N ARG A 84 -0.30 8.63 11.73
CA ARG A 84 -0.46 9.28 13.04
C ARG A 84 0.37 8.53 14.07
N GLY A 85 1.43 9.16 14.57
CA GLY A 85 2.29 8.59 15.61
C GLY A 85 2.95 7.26 15.22
N GLY A 86 3.30 7.07 13.94
CA GLY A 86 3.90 5.84 13.42
C GLY A 86 2.91 4.73 13.05
N ALA A 87 1.62 4.92 13.33
CA ALA A 87 0.56 4.07 12.81
C ALA A 87 0.06 4.58 11.46
N ILE A 88 -0.18 3.66 10.54
CA ILE A 88 -0.69 3.90 9.19
C ILE A 88 -2.17 3.53 9.18
N PHE A 89 -3.01 4.46 8.76
CA PHE A 89 -4.44 4.29 8.61
C PHE A 89 -4.77 4.37 7.13
N SER A 90 -5.46 3.38 6.59
CA SER A 90 -5.71 3.30 5.17
C SER A 90 -7.08 2.70 4.91
N ASP A 91 -7.83 3.23 3.94
CA ASP A 91 -9.11 2.68 3.51
C ASP A 91 -8.88 1.61 2.43
N PRO A 92 -9.22 0.32 2.68
CA PRO A 92 -9.07 -0.72 1.68
C PRO A 92 -9.86 -0.49 0.40
N GLY A 93 -10.96 0.26 0.45
CA GLY A 93 -11.74 0.65 -0.73
C GLY A 93 -10.99 1.58 -1.68
N GLU A 94 -9.96 2.28 -1.18
CA GLU A 94 -9.10 3.15 -1.98
C GLU A 94 -7.82 2.45 -2.47
N TRP A 95 -7.64 1.16 -2.15
CA TRP A 95 -6.48 0.39 -2.59
C TRP A 95 -6.64 -0.04 -4.04
N GLY A 96 -5.58 0.12 -4.82
CA GLY A 96 -5.69 -0.17 -6.25
C GLY A 96 -4.36 -0.29 -6.96
N ARG A 97 -4.43 -0.70 -8.22
CA ARG A 97 -3.25 -0.81 -9.11
C ARG A 97 -2.88 0.48 -9.80
N VAL A 98 -3.82 1.42 -9.82
CA VAL A 98 -3.63 2.79 -10.29
C VAL A 98 -3.70 3.65 -9.04
N PRO A 99 -2.79 4.61 -8.84
CA PRO A 99 -2.94 5.55 -7.75
C PRO A 99 -4.29 6.26 -7.92
N THR A 100 -5.20 6.09 -6.97
CA THR A 100 -6.47 6.84 -6.91
C THR A 100 -6.22 8.31 -6.62
N GLN A 101 -5.05 8.66 -6.08
CA GLN A 101 -4.47 10.00 -6.13
C GLN A 101 -3.93 10.34 -7.53
N ILE A 102 -4.82 10.41 -8.52
CA ILE A 102 -4.57 11.22 -9.71
C ILE A 102 -5.26 12.56 -9.44
N PHE A 103 -4.44 13.58 -9.20
CA PHE A 103 -4.65 14.99 -9.55
C PHE A 103 -6.12 15.40 -9.77
N GLY A 104 -6.69 16.11 -8.80
CA GLY A 104 -7.61 17.20 -9.16
C GLY A 104 -6.85 18.23 -9.97
#